data_AF-A0A6G9SFN4-F1
#
_entry.id   AF-A0A6G9SFN4-F1
#
_cell.length_a   1.000
_cell.length_b   1.000
_cell.length_c   1.000
_cell.angle_alpha   90.00
_cell.angle_beta   90.00
_cell.angle_gamma   90.00
#
_symmetry.space_group_name_H-M   'P 1'
#
loop_
_entity.id
_entity.type
_entity.pdbx_description
1 polymer ?
#
loop_
_entity_poly.entity_id
_entity_poly.type
_entity_poly.pdbx_seq_one_letter_code
_entity_poly.pdbx_strand_id
1 'polypeptide(L)' 'MDSKKILKKAQAWGFKCEFDSYGKSVILPQNPQERWKLRIADQERWLLIVGNVPQMLCTPLEVATFLERRRN' A
#
# COMPACT_ATOMS: atom_id res chain seq x y z
N MET A 1 -0.59 14.67 -1.24
CA MET A 1 -0.78 13.70 -2.33
C MET A 1 -1.93 12.80 -1.93
N ASP A 2 -2.97 12.68 -2.76
CA ASP A 2 -4.16 11.89 -2.40
C ASP A 2 -3.94 10.38 -2.61
N SER A 3 -4.82 9.55 -2.03
CA SER A 3 -4.72 8.09 -2.11
C SER A 3 -4.90 7.54 -3.53
N LYS A 4 -5.61 8.26 -4.42
CA LYS A 4 -5.78 7.86 -5.83
C LYS A 4 -4.46 8.01 -6.59
N LYS A 5 -3.68 9.07 -6.31
CA LYS A 5 -2.34 9.28 -6.87
C LYS A 5 -1.37 8.20 -6.41
N ILE A 6 -1.47 7.75 -5.16
CA ILE A 6 -0.67 6.61 -4.65
C ILE A 6 -0.97 5.34 -5.44
N LEU A 7 -2.26 4.98 -5.59
CA LEU A 7 -2.66 3.79 -6.34
C LEU A 7 -2.16 3.82 -7.78
N LYS A 8 -2.35 4.94 -8.50
CA LYS A 8 -1.84 5.11 -9.86
C LYS A 8 -0.31 4.97 -9.92
N LYS A 9 0.42 5.57 -8.96
CA LYS A 9 1.88 5.48 -8.89
C LYS A 9 2.35 4.05 -8.62
N ALA A 10 1.69 3.34 -7.70
CA ALA A 10 1.97 1.96 -7.37
C ALA A 10 1.76 1.03 -8.58
N GLN A 11 0.64 1.18 -9.28
CA GLN A 11 0.36 0.43 -10.52
C GLN A 11 1.41 0.70 -11.60
N ALA A 12 1.78 1.97 -11.81
CA ALA A 12 2.84 2.34 -12.77
C ALA A 12 4.21 1.78 -12.40
N TRP A 13 4.47 1.55 -11.10
CA TRP A 13 5.68 0.90 -10.60
C TRP A 13 5.61 -0.63 -10.60
N GLY A 14 4.50 -1.24 -11.04
CA GLY A 14 4.34 -2.69 -11.15
C GLY A 14 3.75 -3.36 -9.90
N PHE A 15 3.33 -2.60 -8.87
CA PHE A 15 2.66 -3.19 -7.71
C PHE A 15 1.22 -3.57 -8.05
N LYS A 16 0.79 -4.73 -7.54
CA LYS A 16 -0.61 -5.16 -7.66
C LYS A 16 -1.48 -4.35 -6.69
N CYS A 17 -2.55 -3.77 -7.23
CA CYS A 17 -3.54 -3.00 -6.46
C CYS A 17 -4.91 -3.67 -6.57
N GLU A 18 -5.52 -4.00 -5.44
CA GLU A 18 -6.75 -4.81 -5.35
C GLU A 18 -7.70 -4.23 -4.32
N PHE A 19 -8.89 -4.82 -4.18
CA PHE A 19 -9.79 -4.57 -3.06
C PHE A 19 -9.74 -5.73 -2.08
N ASP A 20 -9.71 -5.45 -0.79
CA ASP A 20 -9.87 -6.48 0.24
C ASP A 20 -11.34 -6.88 0.43
N SER A 21 -11.57 -7.84 1.32
CA SER A 21 -12.92 -8.33 1.67
C SER A 21 -13.84 -7.26 2.26
N TYR A 22 -13.29 -6.11 2.65
CA TYR A 22 -14.04 -4.95 3.19
C TYR A 22 -14.23 -3.86 2.12
N GLY A 23 -13.87 -4.12 0.86
CA GLY A 23 -13.95 -3.17 -0.24
C GLY A 23 -12.93 -2.03 -0.15
N LYS A 24 -11.89 -2.15 0.68
CA LYS A 24 -10.83 -1.14 0.79
C LYS A 24 -9.71 -1.47 -0.19
N SER A 25 -9.15 -0.47 -0.86
CA SER A 25 -8.03 -0.69 -1.75
C SER A 25 -6.76 -1.11 -0.98
N VAL A 26 -6.03 -2.08 -1.52
CA VAL A 26 -4.81 -2.63 -0.96
C VAL A 26 -3.73 -2.68 -2.04
N ILE A 27 -2.51 -2.33 -1.67
CA ILE A 27 -1.31 -2.52 -2.48
C ILE A 27 -0.54 -3.71 -1.91
N LEU A 28 -0.21 -4.66 -2.79
CA LEU A 28 0.54 -5.86 -2.46
C LEU A 28 2.00 -5.77 -2.92
N PRO A 29 2.92 -6.50 -2.26
CA PRO A 29 4.31 -6.59 -2.67
C PRO A 29 4.43 -7.25 -4.04
N GLN A 30 5.46 -6.85 -4.78
CA GLN A 30 5.82 -7.49 -6.03
C GLN A 30 6.50 -8.85 -5.81
N ASN A 31 7.28 -8.96 -4.73
CA ASN A 31 7.91 -10.22 -4.34
C ASN A 31 6.95 -11.01 -3.42
N PRO A 32 6.50 -12.21 -3.82
CA PRO A 32 5.60 -13.04 -3.01
C PRO A 32 6.17 -13.46 -1.65
N GLN A 33 7.48 -13.39 -1.45
CA GLN A 33 8.11 -13.69 -0.16
C GLN A 33 7.93 -12.56 0.86
N GLU A 34 7.67 -11.33 0.39
CA GLU A 34 7.37 -10.22 1.28
C GLU A 34 5.95 -10.38 1.85
N ARG A 35 5.81 -10.15 3.15
CA ARG A 35 4.55 -10.36 3.88
C ARG A 35 3.82 -9.07 4.23
N TRP A 36 4.21 -7.95 3.63
CA TRP A 36 3.55 -6.67 3.87
C TRP A 36 2.36 -6.47 2.93
N LYS A 37 1.43 -5.61 3.32
CA LYS A 37 0.40 -5.02 2.44
C LYS A 37 0.03 -3.65 2.97
N LEU A 38 -0.33 -2.74 2.08
CA LEU A 38 -0.73 -1.38 2.41
C LEU A 38 -2.20 -1.21 2.08
N ARG A 39 -3.03 -0.97 3.10
CA ARG A 39 -4.48 -0.82 2.94
C ARG A 39 -4.90 0.63 3.17
N ILE A 40 -5.80 1.16 2.34
CA ILE A 40 -6.43 2.46 2.61
C ILE A 40 -7.25 2.37 3.90
N ALA A 41 -6.88 3.21 4.86
CA ALA A 41 -7.63 3.47 6.09
C ALA A 41 -8.47 4.75 5.91
N ASP A 42 -9.12 5.21 6.98
CA ASP A 42 -9.90 6.44 6.94
C ASP A 42 -8.99 7.68 6.87
N GLN A 43 -9.56 8.82 6.48
CA GLN A 43 -8.85 10.13 6.40
C GLN A 43 -7.60 10.14 5.50
N GLU A 44 -7.63 9.42 4.38
CA GLU A 44 -6.50 9.31 3.42
C GLU A 44 -5.18 8.75 4.01
N ARG A 45 -5.26 8.07 5.15
CA ARG A 45 -4.13 7.32 5.72
C ARG A 45 -4.08 5.91 5.13
N TRP A 46 -2.92 5.29 5.28
CA TRP A 46 -2.67 3.93 4.84
C TRP A 46 -2.21 3.09 6.03
N LEU A 47 -2.84 1.96 6.25
CA LEU A 47 -2.41 1.00 7.26
C LEU A 47 -1.38 0.05 6.66
N LEU A 48 -0.16 0.08 7.18
CA LEU A 48 0.83 -0.97 6.92
C LEU A 48 0.48 -2.20 7.75
N ILE A 49 0.31 -3.32 7.06
CA ILE A 49 0.03 -4.62 7.68
C ILE A 49 1.18 -5.55 7.31
N VAL A 50 1.80 -6.20 8.28
CA VAL A 50 2.89 -7.18 8.06
C VAL A 50 2.50 -8.51 8.66
N GLY A 51 2.46 -9.57 7.85
CA GLY A 51 2.08 -10.90 8.30
C GLY A 51 0.67 -10.96 8.90
N ASN A 52 -0.27 -10.17 8.36
CA ASN A 52 -1.63 -9.95 8.89
C ASN A 52 -1.73 -9.19 10.22
N VAL A 53 -0.63 -8.63 10.73
CA VAL A 53 -0.63 -7.79 11.93
C VAL A 53 -0.56 -6.31 11.52
N PRO A 54 -1.57 -5.48 11.84
CA PRO A 54 -1.50 -4.03 11.70
C PRO A 54 -0.30 -3.45 12.44
N GLN A 55 0.51 -2.65 11.76
CA GLN A 55 1.72 -2.05 12.34
C GLN A 55 1.51 -0.57 12.65
N MET A 56 1.27 0.24 11.61
CA MET A 56 1.18 1.69 11.75
C MET A 56 0.34 2.32 10.64
N LEU A 57 -0.20 3.50 10.94
CA LEU A 57 -0.78 4.38 9.93
C LEU A 57 0.31 5.23 9.29
N CYS A 58 0.29 5.30 7.97
CA CYS A 58 1.21 6.04 7.14
C CYS A 58 0.46 7.13 6.39
N THR A 59 1.13 8.25 6.20
CA THR A 59 0.76 9.29 5.26
C THR A 59 0.96 8.81 3.82
N PRO A 60 0.27 9.41 2.83
CA PRO A 60 0.54 9.12 1.43
C PRO A 60 2.02 9.31 1.05
N LEU A 61 2.72 10.30 1.61
CA LEU A 61 4.14 10.52 1.31
C LEU A 61 5.01 9.34 1.79
N GLU A 62 4.80 8.88 3.01
CA GLU A 62 5.53 7.73 3.57
C GLU A 62 5.26 6.46 2.77
N VAL A 63 4.01 6.25 2.32
CA VAL A 63 3.68 5.13 1.43
C VAL A 63 4.43 5.22 0.11
N ALA A 64 4.47 6.40 -0.51
CA ALA A 64 5.19 6.58 -1.76
C ALA A 64 6.69 6.28 -1.60
N THR A 65 7.31 6.76 -0.52
CA THR A 65 8.72 6.47 -0.21
C THR A 65 8.94 4.98 0.11
N PHE A 66 8.02 4.35 0.83
CA PHE A 66 8.07 2.92 1.14
C PHE A 66 8.03 2.05 -0.12
N LEU A 67 7.14 2.39 -1.05
CA LEU A 67 6.99 1.70 -2.33
C LEU A 67 8.18 1.98 -3.25
N GLU A 68 8.70 3.21 -3.29
CA GLU A 68 9.85 3.58 -4.10
C GLU A 68 11.10 2.76 -3.75
N ARG A 69 11.34 2.52 -2.45
CA ARG A 69 12.46 1.69 -1.98
C ARG A 69 12.30 0.21 -2.29
N ARG A 70 11.11 -0.21 -2.75
CA ARG A 70 10.74 -1.60 -3.07
C ARG A 70 10.33 -1.77 -4.52
N ARG A 71 10.55 -0.75 -5.36
CA ARG A 71 10.53 -0.94 -6.80
C ARG A 71 11.75 -1.80 -7.15
N ASN A 72 11.54 -2.89 -7.89
CA ASN A 72 12.65 -3.62 -8.49
C ASN A 72 13.38 -2.75 -9.51
#